data_AF-A0AA97H0B5-F1
#
_entry.id   AF-A0AA97H0B5-F1
#
_cell.length_a   1.000
_cell.length_b   1.000
_cell.length_c   1.000
_cell.angle_alpha   90.00
_cell.angle_beta   90.00
_cell.angle_gamma   90.00
#
_symmetry.space_group_name_H-M   'P 1'
#
loop_
_entity.id
_entity.type
_entity.pdbx_description
1 polymer ?
#
loop_
_entity_poly.entity_id
_entity_poly.type
_entity_poly.pdbx_seq_one_letter_code
_entity_poly.pdbx_strand_id
1 'polypeptide(L)'
;MASTKSSKQLTPAAKAAAVIISLGADEAAEVYKYLGEDEIETLSYEVAKLDRIPDENMQSIMEDFYGLCVTRKVVADGGVVYAKSILEKAFGPEKAEDYMNRVSQSLQTRAFEFIRKANYKSLASV
;
A
#
# COMPACT_ATOMS: atom_id res chain seq x y z
N MET A 1 -23.46 -22.80 11.34
CA MET A 1 -23.76 -21.36 11.22
C MET A 1 -22.88 -20.59 12.20
N ALA A 2 -22.20 -19.57 11.67
CA ALA A 2 -21.32 -18.54 12.25
C ALA A 2 -20.95 -18.59 13.75
N SER A 3 -19.65 -18.79 14.02
CA SER A 3 -19.02 -18.28 15.25
C SER A 3 -18.19 -17.06 14.88
N THR A 4 -18.78 -15.89 15.11
CA THR A 4 -18.15 -14.58 15.02
C THR A 4 -17.10 -14.46 16.12
N LYS A 5 -15.85 -14.87 15.86
CA LYS A 5 -14.74 -14.56 16.77
C LYS A 5 -14.35 -13.10 16.56
N SER A 6 -14.65 -12.28 17.57
CA SER A 6 -14.26 -10.87 17.67
C SER A 6 -12.84 -10.65 17.14
N SER A 7 -12.72 -10.04 15.96
CA SER A 7 -11.50 -9.33 15.59
C SER A 7 -11.33 -8.23 16.62
N LYS A 8 -10.44 -8.46 17.58
CA LYS A 8 -10.03 -7.44 18.55
C LYS A 8 -9.45 -6.31 17.70
N GLN A 9 -10.25 -5.30 17.37
CA GLN A 9 -9.81 -4.19 16.53
C GLN A 9 -8.65 -3.54 17.27
N LEU A 10 -7.45 -3.74 16.75
CA LEU A 10 -6.25 -3.15 17.32
C LEU A 10 -6.39 -1.64 17.20
N THR A 11 -6.13 -0.93 18.29
CA THR A 11 -6.09 0.52 18.29
C THR A 11 -5.02 0.99 17.30
N PRO A 12 -5.13 2.19 16.74
CA PRO A 12 -4.11 2.74 15.85
C PRO A 12 -2.71 2.73 16.49
N ALA A 13 -2.62 3.01 17.79
CA ALA A 13 -1.37 2.97 18.55
C ALA A 13 -0.81 1.54 18.67
N ALA A 14 -1.66 0.53 18.90
CA ALA A 14 -1.23 -0.86 18.91
C ALA A 14 -0.80 -1.35 17.50
N LYS A 15 -1.44 -0.86 16.44
CA LYS A 15 -0.99 -1.13 15.06
C LYS A 15 0.39 -0.50 14.79
N ALA A 16 0.62 0.73 15.24
CA ALA A 16 1.92 1.39 15.10
C ALA A 16 3.01 0.64 15.86
N ALA A 17 2.75 0.26 17.09
CA ALA A 17 3.68 -0.54 17.89
C ALA A 17 3.97 -1.91 17.26
N ALA A 18 2.97 -2.56 16.65
CA ALA A 18 3.18 -3.80 15.87
C ALA A 18 4.15 -3.61 14.70
N VAL A 19 4.01 -2.50 13.94
CA VAL A 19 4.92 -2.17 12.83
C VAL A 19 6.33 -1.92 13.37
N ILE A 20 6.48 -1.20 14.47
CA ILE A 20 7.79 -0.93 15.09
C ILE A 20 8.48 -2.23 15.54
N ILE A 21 7.75 -3.15 16.17
CA ILE A 21 8.28 -4.47 16.54
C ILE A 21 8.71 -5.25 15.30
N SER A 22 7.94 -5.15 14.20
CA SER A 22 8.24 -5.85 12.94
C SER A 22 9.53 -5.37 12.25
N LEU A 23 9.89 -4.09 12.45
CA LEU A 23 11.10 -3.49 11.88
C LEU A 23 12.37 -3.98 12.60
N GLY A 24 12.24 -4.43 13.84
CA GLY A 24 13.37 -4.77 14.70
C GLY A 24 13.98 -3.54 15.39
N ALA A 25 14.78 -3.79 16.43
CA ALA A 25 15.26 -2.75 17.34
C ALA A 25 16.12 -1.68 16.65
N ASP A 26 16.96 -2.07 15.69
CA ASP A 26 17.89 -1.16 15.02
C ASP A 26 17.14 -0.15 14.13
N GLU A 27 16.23 -0.63 13.28
CA GLU A 27 15.42 0.22 12.39
C GLU A 27 14.38 1.03 13.17
N ALA A 28 13.80 0.45 14.23
CA ALA A 28 12.90 1.16 15.13
C ALA A 28 13.59 2.36 15.81
N ALA A 29 14.86 2.21 16.22
CA ALA A 29 15.61 3.29 16.84
C ALA A 29 15.79 4.49 15.90
N GLU A 30 16.00 4.25 14.59
CA GLU A 30 16.05 5.32 13.61
C GLU A 30 14.70 6.05 13.48
N VAL A 31 13.58 5.34 13.53
CA VAL A 31 12.24 5.96 13.53
C VAL A 31 12.02 6.81 14.78
N TYR A 32 12.44 6.34 15.96
CA TYR A 32 12.28 7.05 17.23
C TYR A 32 12.97 8.41 17.26
N LYS A 33 14.05 8.60 16.49
CA LYS A 33 14.74 9.91 16.38
C LYS A 33 13.90 11.00 15.73
N TYR A 34 12.84 10.64 15.01
CA TYR A 34 11.94 11.58 14.32
C TYR A 34 10.64 11.85 15.09
N LEU A 35 10.44 11.22 16.25
CA LEU A 35 9.25 11.37 17.09
C LEU A 35 9.45 12.42 18.19
N GLY A 36 8.36 13.08 18.61
CA GLY A 36 8.35 13.94 19.80
C GLY A 36 8.35 13.14 21.11
N GLU A 37 8.68 13.79 22.23
CA GLU A 37 8.74 13.13 23.55
C GLU A 37 7.41 12.44 23.93
N ASP A 38 6.27 13.12 23.74
CA ASP A 38 4.94 12.57 24.02
C ASP A 38 4.60 11.33 23.16
N GLU A 39 5.07 11.34 21.90
CA GLU A 39 4.86 10.23 20.95
C GLU A 39 5.72 9.02 21.31
N ILE A 40 6.97 9.26 21.73
CA ILE A 40 7.89 8.23 22.20
C ILE A 40 7.31 7.53 23.43
N GLU A 41 6.80 8.29 24.41
CA GLU A 41 6.22 7.71 25.62
C GLU A 41 5.00 6.84 25.30
N THR A 42 4.09 7.37 24.48
CA THR A 42 2.87 6.66 24.07
C THR A 42 3.19 5.39 23.28
N LEU A 43 4.12 5.47 22.33
CA LEU A 43 4.51 4.34 21.48
C LEU A 43 5.25 3.28 22.30
N SER A 44 6.16 3.69 23.19
CA SER A 44 6.89 2.77 24.08
C SER A 44 5.95 2.04 25.03
N TYR A 45 4.94 2.73 25.58
CA TYR A 45 3.93 2.13 26.43
C TYR A 45 3.12 1.05 25.70
N GLU A 46 2.68 1.34 24.47
CA GLU A 46 1.92 0.37 23.68
C GLU A 46 2.79 -0.80 23.19
N VAL A 47 4.07 -0.57 22.86
CA VAL A 47 5.04 -1.64 22.56
C VAL A 47 5.23 -2.56 23.78
N ALA A 48 5.38 -2.01 24.98
CA ALA A 48 5.56 -2.79 26.20
C ALA A 48 4.31 -3.60 26.60
N LYS A 49 3.12 -3.09 26.25
CA LYS A 49 1.83 -3.74 26.51
C LYS A 49 1.47 -4.81 25.48
N LEU A 50 2.10 -4.77 24.30
CA LEU A 50 1.90 -5.75 23.24
C LEU A 50 2.68 -7.03 23.56
N ASP A 51 1.94 -8.04 24.01
CA ASP A 51 2.53 -9.30 24.46
C ASP A 51 2.87 -10.23 23.28
N ARG A 52 1.85 -10.68 22.54
CA ARG A 52 2.03 -11.50 21.33
C ARG A 52 0.90 -11.23 20.34
N ILE A 53 1.27 -10.80 19.14
CA ILE A 53 0.34 -10.64 18.02
C ILE A 53 0.33 -11.95 17.24
N PRO A 54 -0.85 -12.54 16.95
CA PRO A 54 -0.91 -13.70 16.07
C PRO A 54 -0.50 -13.32 14.64
N ASP A 55 0.22 -14.21 13.96
CA ASP A 55 0.83 -13.96 12.64
C ASP A 55 -0.16 -13.44 11.59
N GLU A 56 -1.40 -13.94 11.60
CA GLU A 56 -2.49 -13.49 10.72
C GLU A 56 -2.81 -11.99 10.90
N ASN A 57 -2.83 -11.51 12.15
CA ASN A 57 -3.07 -10.10 12.43
C ASN A 57 -1.85 -9.25 12.02
N MET A 58 -0.64 -9.78 12.19
CA MET A 58 0.58 -9.08 11.83
C MET A 58 0.71 -8.87 10.32
N GLN A 59 0.37 -9.89 9.51
CA GLN A 59 0.30 -9.76 8.06
C GLN A 59 -0.72 -8.70 7.63
N SER A 60 -1.93 -8.73 8.20
CA SER A 60 -2.96 -7.74 7.87
C SER A 60 -2.52 -6.31 8.23
N ILE A 61 -1.83 -6.10 9.36
CA ILE A 61 -1.31 -4.78 9.75
C ILE A 61 -0.22 -4.30 8.79
N MET A 62 0.67 -5.20 8.36
CA MET A 62 1.74 -4.87 7.42
C MET A 62 1.18 -4.54 6.03
N GLU A 63 0.16 -5.26 5.57
CA GLU A 63 -0.56 -4.96 4.33
C GLU A 63 -1.28 -3.60 4.39
N ASP A 64 -1.99 -3.32 5.49
CA ASP A 64 -2.60 -2.00 5.74
C ASP A 64 -1.55 -0.88 5.71
N PHE A 65 -0.43 -1.07 6.42
CA PHE A 65 0.65 -0.09 6.51
C PHE A 65 1.33 0.15 5.15
N TYR A 66 1.60 -0.93 4.41
CA TYR A 66 2.10 -0.84 3.05
C TYR A 66 1.11 -0.09 2.15
N GLY A 67 -0.18 -0.43 2.19
CA GLY A 67 -1.22 0.26 1.43
C GLY A 67 -1.29 1.76 1.71
N LEU A 68 -1.12 2.17 2.97
CA LEU A 68 -1.07 3.58 3.37
C LEU A 68 0.19 4.29 2.83
N CYS A 69 1.37 3.67 2.96
CA CYS A 69 2.62 4.19 2.41
C CYS A 69 2.53 4.38 0.90
N VAL A 70 1.95 3.39 0.22
CA VAL A 70 1.75 3.36 -1.21
C VAL A 70 0.76 4.42 -1.65
N THR A 71 -0.38 4.56 -0.98
CA THR A 71 -1.38 5.57 -1.33
C THR A 71 -0.79 6.97 -1.20
N ARG A 72 -0.04 7.24 -0.13
CA ARG A 72 0.67 8.53 0.02
C ARG A 72 1.73 8.74 -1.06
N LYS A 73 2.46 7.68 -1.45
CA LYS A 73 3.49 7.75 -2.51
C LYS A 73 2.90 7.87 -3.91
N VAL A 74 1.78 7.22 -4.20
CA VAL A 74 1.03 7.28 -5.47
C VAL A 74 0.47 8.67 -5.72
N VAL A 75 0.03 9.37 -4.67
CA VAL A 75 -0.42 10.78 -4.76
C VAL A 75 0.75 11.72 -5.07
N ALA A 76 1.96 11.40 -4.60
CA ALA A 76 3.16 12.22 -4.81
C ALA A 76 3.85 11.99 -6.16
N ASP A 77 3.98 10.73 -6.61
CA ASP A 77 4.76 10.36 -7.82
C ASP A 77 3.88 9.93 -9.03
N GLY A 78 2.57 9.78 -8.85
CA GLY A 78 1.65 9.26 -9.86
C GLY A 78 1.63 7.73 -9.95
N GLY A 79 0.44 7.15 -10.19
CA GLY A 79 0.22 5.69 -10.15
C GLY A 79 1.05 4.87 -11.16
N VAL A 80 1.47 5.50 -12.27
CA VAL A 80 2.33 4.87 -13.29
C VAL A 80 3.76 4.68 -12.78
N VAL A 81 4.32 5.66 -12.08
CA VAL A 81 5.67 5.61 -11.52
C VAL A 81 5.73 4.57 -10.40
N TYR A 82 4.68 4.52 -9.58
CA TYR A 82 4.56 3.52 -8.53
C TYR A 82 4.44 2.08 -9.08
N ALA A 83 3.60 1.87 -10.10
CA ALA A 83 3.49 0.57 -10.77
C ALA A 83 4.84 0.12 -11.38
N LYS A 84 5.59 1.05 -11.99
CA LYS A 84 6.95 0.79 -12.48
C LYS A 84 7.87 0.33 -11.35
N SER A 85 7.87 1.03 -10.22
CA SER A 85 8.72 0.70 -9.08
C SER A 85 8.39 -0.67 -8.45
N ILE A 86 7.11 -1.07 -8.43
CA ILE A 86 6.72 -2.43 -8.03
C ILE A 86 7.32 -3.47 -8.99
N LEU A 87 7.11 -3.28 -10.29
CA LEU A 87 7.57 -4.21 -11.31
C LEU A 87 9.09 -4.33 -11.34
N GLU A 88 9.80 -3.22 -11.13
CA GLU A 88 11.27 -3.18 -11.02
C GLU A 88 11.76 -4.01 -9.82
N LYS A 89 11.12 -3.86 -8.65
CA LYS A 89 11.47 -4.62 -7.45
C LYS A 89 11.15 -6.12 -7.57
N ALA A 90 10.07 -6.47 -8.27
CA ALA A 90 9.62 -7.86 -8.39
C ALA A 90 10.35 -8.64 -9.49
N PHE A 91 10.68 -7.99 -10.62
CA PHE A 91 11.14 -8.68 -11.83
C PHE A 91 12.47 -8.13 -12.40
N GLY A 92 13.01 -7.06 -11.80
CA GLY A 92 14.17 -6.34 -12.31
C GLY A 92 13.80 -5.28 -13.36
N PRO A 93 14.71 -4.33 -13.65
CA PRO A 93 14.43 -3.16 -14.47
C PRO A 93 14.02 -3.50 -15.91
N GLU A 94 14.67 -4.51 -16.50
CA GLU A 94 14.48 -4.89 -17.89
C GLU A 94 13.08 -5.47 -18.15
N LYS A 95 12.61 -6.36 -17.28
CA LYS A 95 11.25 -6.93 -17.37
C LYS A 95 10.17 -5.93 -16.99
N ALA A 96 10.45 -5.04 -16.04
CA ALA A 96 9.52 -4.01 -15.62
C ALA A 96 9.15 -3.07 -16.76
N GLU A 97 10.13 -2.66 -17.57
CA GLU A 97 9.91 -1.82 -18.74
C GLU A 97 9.03 -2.51 -19.79
N ASP A 98 9.26 -3.79 -20.06
CA ASP A 98 8.44 -4.57 -21.00
C ASP A 98 6.97 -4.69 -20.53
N TYR A 99 6.75 -4.95 -19.23
CA TYR A 99 5.40 -4.93 -18.65
C TYR A 99 4.74 -3.55 -18.73
N MET A 100 5.47 -2.46 -18.45
CA MET A 100 4.95 -1.10 -18.54
C MET A 100 4.59 -0.70 -19.98
N ASN A 101 5.38 -1.14 -20.97
CA ASN A 101 5.09 -0.91 -22.38
C ASN A 101 3.79 -1.62 -22.81
N ARG A 102 3.58 -2.86 -22.37
CA ARG A 102 2.33 -3.60 -22.63
C ARG A 102 1.11 -2.94 -21.99
N VAL A 103 1.24 -2.46 -20.75
CA VAL A 103 0.16 -1.72 -20.07
C VAL A 103 -0.18 -0.44 -20.83
N SER A 104 0.83 0.32 -21.27
CA SER A 104 0.65 1.56 -22.04
C SER A 104 -0.03 1.30 -23.39
N GLN A 105 0.35 0.24 -24.11
CA GLN A 105 -0.31 -0.16 -25.36
C GLN A 105 -1.77 -0.58 -25.13
N SER A 106 -2.06 -1.28 -24.03
CA SER A 106 -3.43 -1.69 -23.67
C SER A 106 -4.33 -0.50 -23.34
N LEU A 107 -3.79 0.55 -22.75
CA LEU A 107 -4.52 1.79 -22.45
C LEU A 107 -4.83 2.59 -23.72
N GLN A 108 -3.86 2.70 -24.63
CA GLN A 108 -4.08 3.35 -25.92
C GLN A 108 -5.16 2.66 -26.75
N THR A 109 -5.08 1.33 -26.89
CA THR A 109 -6.08 0.55 -27.65
C THR A 109 -7.50 0.70 -27.08
N ARG A 110 -7.64 0.80 -25.75
CA ARG A 110 -8.94 1.02 -25.10
C ARG A 110 -9.49 2.43 -25.29
N ALA A 111 -8.64 3.45 -25.31
CA ALA A 111 -9.04 4.83 -25.59
C ALA A 111 -9.57 5.00 -27.03
N PHE A 112 -8.97 4.31 -28.01
CA PHE A 112 -9.45 4.30 -29.38
C PHE A 112 -10.70 3.43 -29.60
N GLU A 113 -10.88 2.35 -28.82
CA GLU A 113 -12.14 1.59 -28.78
C GLU A 113 -13.32 2.44 -28.29
N PHE A 114 -13.10 3.32 -27.30
CA PHE A 114 -14.12 4.23 -26.79
C PHE A 114 -14.62 5.19 -27.87
N ILE A 115 -13.70 5.80 -28.64
CA ILE A 115 -14.04 6.66 -29.78
C ILE A 115 -14.79 5.86 -30.87
N ARG A 116 -14.36 4.63 -31.14
CA ARG A 116 -14.97 3.78 -32.19
C ARG A 116 -16.38 3.31 -31.83
N LYS A 117 -16.67 3.07 -30.55
CA LYS A 117 -18.02 2.71 -30.08
C LYS A 117 -18.95 3.93 -29.92
N ALA A 118 -18.40 5.12 -29.71
CA ALA A 118 -19.18 6.35 -29.57
C ALA A 118 -19.64 6.96 -30.91
N ASN A 119 -18.97 6.67 -32.04
CA ASN A 119 -19.23 7.35 -33.32
C ASN A 119 -19.53 6.41 -34.50
N TYR A 120 -20.67 5.72 -34.45
CA TYR A 120 -21.33 5.30 -35.70
C TYR A 120 -22.83 5.65 -35.75
N LYS A 121 -23.49 5.81 -34.60
CA LYS A 121 -24.92 6.16 -34.54
C LYS A 121 -25.19 7.67 -34.42
N SER A 122 -24.20 8.49 -34.07
CA SER A 122 -24.37 9.94 -33.86
C SER A 122 -23.83 10.83 -34.99
N LEU A 123 -23.24 10.26 -36.05
CA LEU A 123 -22.76 11.01 -37.22
C LEU A 123 -23.68 10.93 -38.44
N ALA A 124 -24.80 10.18 -38.37
CA ALA A 124 -25.76 10.05 -39.47
C ALA A 124 -27.02 10.91 -39.30
N SER A 125 -27.05 11.82 -38.31
CA SER A 125 -28.24 12.66 -38.03
C SER A 125 -27.92 14.13 -37.81
N VAL A 126 -26.88 14.67 -38.45
CA VAL A 126 -26.70 16.12 -38.62
C VAL A 126 -26.72 16.44 -40.11
#